data_AF-S1P8P9-F1
#
_entry.id   AF-S1P8P9-F1
#
_cell.length_a   1.000
_cell.length_b   1.000
_cell.length_c   1.000
_cell.angle_alpha   90.00
_cell.angle_beta   90.00
_cell.angle_gamma   90.00
#
_symmetry.space_group_name_H-M   'P 1'
#
loop_
_entity.id
_entity.type
_entity.pdbx_description
1 polymer ?
#
loop_
_entity_poly.entity_id
_entity_poly.type
_entity_poly.pdbx_seq_one_letter_code
_entity_poly.pdbx_strand_id
1 'polypeptide(L)'
;MMRRVNILCSFALLFASQNSLAVTYPLPPEGSRLVGQSLTVTVPDHNTQPLETFAAQYGQGLSNMLEANPGADVFLPKPGSQLTIPQQLILPATVRKGIVVNVAEMRLYYYPPDSNTVEVFPIGIGQAGRETPRNWVTTVERKQEAPTWTPTPNTRREYAKRGESLPAFVPAGPDNPMGLYAIYIGKLYAIHGTNANFGIGLRVSQGCIRLRNDDIKYLFDNVPVGTRVQIIDQPVKYTTEPDGSKWLEVHEPLSRNRAEYESDRKVPLPVTPSLRAFINGQEVDVNRANAALQHRSGMPVQISSGSRQMF
;
A
#
# COMPACT_ATOMS: atom_id res chain seq x y z
N MET A 1 21.22 -24.90 59.80
CA MET A 1 20.61 -25.47 58.57
C MET A 1 19.89 -24.33 57.82
N MET A 2 20.64 -23.52 57.09
CA MET A 2 20.11 -22.33 56.39
C MET A 2 19.65 -22.74 54.98
N ARG A 3 18.34 -22.66 54.72
CA ARG A 3 17.72 -22.92 53.42
C ARG A 3 18.14 -21.86 52.42
N ARG A 4 18.82 -22.28 51.35
CA ARG A 4 19.06 -21.47 50.14
C ARG A 4 17.74 -21.32 49.39
N VAL A 5 17.28 -20.09 49.19
CA VAL A 5 16.16 -19.76 48.31
C VAL A 5 16.74 -19.59 46.91
N ASN A 6 16.45 -20.53 46.01
CA ASN A 6 16.77 -20.39 44.58
C ASN A 6 15.78 -19.40 43.97
N ILE A 7 16.26 -18.20 43.63
CA ILE A 7 15.52 -17.24 42.82
C ILE A 7 15.58 -17.74 41.37
N LEU A 8 14.49 -18.35 40.89
CA LEU A 8 14.29 -18.56 39.46
C LEU A 8 13.99 -17.19 38.82
N CYS A 9 14.98 -16.63 38.12
CA CYS A 9 14.75 -15.52 37.21
C CYS A 9 14.03 -16.06 35.96
N SER A 10 12.70 -15.95 35.96
CA SER A 10 11.89 -16.14 34.76
C SER A 10 12.19 -15.00 33.78
N PHE A 11 12.95 -15.29 32.72
CA PHE A 11 13.04 -14.41 31.55
C PHE A 11 11.66 -14.37 30.87
N ALA A 12 10.88 -13.33 31.18
CA ALA A 12 9.71 -12.99 30.40
C ALA A 12 10.21 -12.47 29.04
N LEU A 13 10.13 -13.31 28.01
CA LEU A 13 10.22 -12.89 26.62
C LEU A 13 9.05 -11.94 26.35
N LEU A 14 9.34 -10.63 26.39
CA LEU A 14 8.46 -9.59 25.89
C LEU A 14 8.31 -9.81 24.38
N PHE A 15 7.24 -10.50 23.98
CA PHE A 15 6.67 -10.33 22.65
C PHE A 15 6.17 -8.88 22.59
N ALA A 16 7.02 -7.97 22.11
CA ALA A 16 6.54 -6.68 21.64
C ALA A 16 5.58 -6.98 20.49
N SER A 17 4.28 -6.84 20.73
CA SER A 17 3.30 -6.73 19.65
C SER A 17 3.73 -5.56 18.79
N GLN A 18 4.33 -5.86 17.64
CA GLN A 18 4.69 -4.85 16.65
C GLN A 18 3.38 -4.35 16.04
N ASN A 19 2.82 -3.29 16.64
CA ASN A 19 1.64 -2.61 16.12
C ASN A 19 2.03 -2.02 14.75
N SER A 20 1.37 -2.48 13.69
CA SER A 20 1.48 -1.88 12.36
C SER A 20 0.43 -0.79 12.30
N LEU A 21 0.86 0.47 12.41
CA LEU A 21 -0.04 1.62 12.28
C LEU A 21 0.23 2.32 10.96
N ALA A 22 -0.81 2.98 10.44
CA ALA A 22 -0.74 3.91 9.32
C ALA A 22 0.42 4.89 9.48
N VAL A 23 1.03 5.28 8.36
CA VAL A 23 1.99 6.38 8.37
C VAL A 23 1.22 7.69 8.24
N THR A 24 1.29 8.52 9.28
CA THR A 24 0.61 9.81 9.34
C THR A 24 1.57 10.94 8.97
N TYR A 25 1.16 11.80 8.05
CA TYR A 25 1.93 12.97 7.63
C TYR A 25 1.12 14.25 7.89
N PRO A 26 1.76 15.32 8.37
CA PRO A 26 1.19 16.66 8.23
C PRO A 26 0.91 16.93 6.74
N LEU A 27 -0.22 17.56 6.44
CA LEU A 27 -0.46 18.04 5.09
C LEU A 27 0.61 19.08 4.74
N PRO A 28 1.23 18.96 3.55
CA PRO A 28 2.23 19.91 3.14
C PRO A 28 1.54 21.26 2.84
N PRO A 29 2.31 22.37 2.88
CA PRO A 29 1.81 23.70 2.51
C PRO A 29 1.09 23.73 1.16
N GLU A 30 0.28 24.76 0.96
CA GLU A 30 -0.39 24.96 -0.33
C GLU A 30 0.62 24.94 -1.49
N GLY A 31 0.26 24.24 -2.58
CA GLY A 31 1.14 24.05 -3.73
C GLY A 31 2.14 22.88 -3.61
N SER A 32 2.51 22.45 -2.40
CA SER A 32 3.39 21.30 -2.19
C SER A 32 2.60 19.99 -2.16
N ARG A 33 3.15 18.91 -2.69
CA ARG A 33 2.58 17.54 -2.60
C ARG A 33 3.56 16.51 -2.07
N LEU A 34 4.83 16.86 -1.89
CA LEU A 34 5.83 15.98 -1.33
C LEU A 34 5.67 15.88 0.19
N VAL A 35 5.59 14.66 0.73
CA VAL A 35 5.48 14.41 2.17
C VAL A 35 6.41 13.27 2.58
N GLY A 36 6.75 13.24 3.86
CA GLY A 36 7.54 12.17 4.45
C GLY A 36 9.02 12.19 4.06
N GLN A 37 9.73 11.17 4.53
CA GLN A 37 11.14 10.92 4.23
C GLN A 37 11.34 9.42 4.11
N SER A 38 12.20 8.99 3.18
CA SER A 38 12.64 7.60 3.14
C SER A 38 13.68 7.37 4.22
N LEU A 39 13.72 6.15 4.75
CA LEU A 39 14.69 5.74 5.75
C LEU A 39 15.34 4.42 5.35
N THR A 40 16.57 4.22 5.78
CA THR A 40 17.33 3.00 5.52
C THR A 40 17.49 2.23 6.82
N VAL A 41 17.20 0.93 6.79
CA VAL A 41 17.29 0.05 7.95
C VAL A 41 18.19 -1.14 7.64
N THR A 42 18.98 -1.55 8.63
CA THR A 42 19.80 -2.76 8.53
C THR A 42 18.97 -3.97 8.92
N VAL A 43 18.98 -5.01 8.08
CA VAL A 43 18.40 -6.32 8.41
C VAL A 43 19.22 -6.94 9.55
N PRO A 44 18.61 -7.36 10.68
CA PRO A 44 19.34 -7.94 11.80
C PRO A 44 20.20 -9.14 11.41
N ASP A 45 21.37 -9.30 12.06
CA ASP A 45 22.35 -10.37 11.77
C ASP A 45 21.79 -11.80 11.95
N HIS A 46 20.73 -11.94 12.74
CA HIS A 46 20.03 -13.21 12.99
C HIS A 46 18.59 -13.19 12.45
N ASN A 47 18.35 -12.46 11.36
CA ASN A 47 17.02 -12.35 10.76
C ASN A 47 16.48 -13.75 10.37
N THR A 48 15.26 -14.03 10.80
CA THR A 48 14.45 -15.20 10.43
C THR A 48 13.10 -14.79 9.83
N GLN A 49 12.88 -13.49 9.66
CA GLN A 49 11.61 -12.90 9.26
C GLN A 49 11.60 -12.61 7.75
N PRO A 50 10.46 -12.83 7.06
CA PRO A 50 10.30 -12.46 5.67
C PRO A 50 10.20 -10.95 5.47
N LEU A 51 10.31 -10.51 4.20
CA LEU A 51 10.21 -9.09 3.84
C LEU A 51 8.85 -8.48 4.25
N GLU A 52 7.77 -9.28 4.24
CA GLU A 52 6.45 -8.85 4.71
C GLU A 52 6.47 -8.37 6.17
N THR A 53 7.30 -8.96 7.04
CA THR A 53 7.42 -8.52 8.44
C THR A 53 7.96 -7.09 8.50
N PHE A 54 8.99 -6.77 7.72
CA PHE A 54 9.52 -5.41 7.61
C PHE A 54 8.48 -4.47 6.98
N ALA A 55 7.80 -4.91 5.91
CA ALA A 55 6.74 -4.13 5.28
C ALA A 55 5.65 -3.75 6.29
N ALA A 56 5.16 -4.72 7.07
CA ALA A 56 4.17 -4.49 8.12
C ALA A 56 4.71 -3.56 9.21
N GLN A 57 5.92 -3.79 9.72
CA GLN A 57 6.54 -2.97 10.76
C GLN A 57 6.60 -1.48 10.38
N TYR A 58 6.85 -1.17 9.10
CA TYR A 58 7.00 0.21 8.62
C TYR A 58 5.78 0.76 7.85
N GLY A 59 4.62 0.10 7.94
CA GLY A 59 3.39 0.56 7.30
C GLY A 59 3.46 0.58 5.77
N GLN A 60 4.23 -0.32 5.16
CA GLN A 60 4.41 -0.44 3.71
C GLN A 60 3.70 -1.67 3.13
N GLY A 61 3.40 -1.62 1.83
CA GLY A 61 2.97 -2.79 1.06
C GLY A 61 4.18 -3.57 0.55
N LEU A 62 4.02 -4.87 0.35
CA LEU A 62 5.12 -5.73 -0.11
C LEU A 62 5.67 -5.30 -1.48
N SER A 63 4.81 -4.88 -2.41
CA SER A 63 5.25 -4.36 -3.71
C SER A 63 6.07 -3.08 -3.57
N ASN A 64 5.67 -2.14 -2.71
CA ASN A 64 6.43 -0.92 -2.47
C ASN A 64 7.83 -1.22 -1.93
N MET A 65 7.95 -2.20 -1.04
CA MET A 65 9.23 -2.68 -0.54
C MET A 65 10.10 -3.28 -1.65
N LEU A 66 9.50 -4.04 -2.58
CA LEU A 66 10.23 -4.64 -3.70
C LEU A 66 10.66 -3.61 -4.75
N GLU A 67 9.82 -2.63 -5.04
CA GLU A 67 10.16 -1.50 -5.92
C GLU A 67 11.35 -0.70 -5.37
N ALA A 68 11.35 -0.42 -4.07
CA ALA A 68 12.42 0.34 -3.42
C ALA A 68 13.70 -0.47 -3.18
N ASN A 69 13.63 -1.81 -3.20
CA ASN A 69 14.75 -2.71 -2.90
C ASN A 69 14.95 -3.77 -4.00
N PRO A 70 15.49 -3.39 -5.17
CA PRO A 70 15.74 -4.33 -6.26
C PRO A 70 16.62 -5.50 -5.80
N GLY A 71 16.12 -6.72 -5.99
CA GLY A 71 16.84 -7.95 -5.63
C GLY A 71 16.74 -8.36 -4.16
N ALA A 72 15.95 -7.67 -3.33
CA ALA A 72 15.66 -8.13 -1.98
C ALA A 72 14.97 -9.50 -1.99
N ASP A 73 15.44 -10.41 -1.13
CA ASP A 73 14.81 -11.71 -0.93
C ASP A 73 13.49 -11.53 -0.16
N VAL A 74 12.38 -11.92 -0.77
CA VAL A 74 11.03 -11.82 -0.19
C VAL A 74 10.87 -12.74 1.02
N PHE A 75 11.48 -13.93 0.97
CA PHE A 75 11.32 -14.98 1.96
C PHE A 75 12.24 -14.77 3.15
N LEU A 76 13.48 -14.33 2.89
CA LEU A 76 14.47 -14.11 3.93
C LEU A 76 15.45 -13.00 3.53
N PRO A 77 15.12 -11.71 3.78
CA PRO A 77 16.06 -10.61 3.59
C PRO A 77 17.42 -10.92 4.22
N LYS A 78 18.47 -10.69 3.46
CA LYS A 78 19.84 -11.08 3.82
C LYS A 78 20.28 -10.36 5.11
N PRO A 79 20.73 -11.08 6.15
CA PRO A 79 21.28 -10.46 7.36
C PRO A 79 22.41 -9.46 7.05
N GLY A 80 22.42 -8.32 7.75
CA GLY A 80 23.40 -7.24 7.57
C GLY A 80 23.20 -6.39 6.30
N SER A 81 22.26 -6.74 5.42
CA SER A 81 21.92 -5.91 4.25
C SER A 81 21.08 -4.70 4.63
N GLN A 82 21.06 -3.68 3.76
CA GLN A 82 20.25 -2.48 3.94
C GLN A 82 18.92 -2.63 3.20
N LEU A 83 17.82 -2.23 3.83
CA LEU A 83 16.51 -2.05 3.22
C LEU A 83 16.12 -0.58 3.25
N THR A 84 15.73 -0.05 2.10
CA THR A 84 15.10 1.26 1.96
C THR A 84 13.61 1.14 2.24
N ILE A 85 13.10 1.95 3.15
CA ILE A 85 11.69 2.05 3.47
C ILE A 85 11.12 3.29 2.76
N PRO A 86 10.25 3.12 1.73
CA PRO A 86 9.79 4.22 0.87
C PRO A 86 8.64 5.03 1.51
N GLN A 87 8.95 5.76 2.59
CA GLN A 87 8.00 6.60 3.31
C GLN A 87 7.93 8.05 2.80
N GLN A 88 8.82 8.48 1.89
CA GLN A 88 8.62 9.70 1.13
C GLN A 88 7.70 9.43 -0.07
N LEU A 89 6.72 10.30 -0.31
CA LEU A 89 5.80 10.17 -1.44
C LEU A 89 5.25 11.52 -1.90
N ILE A 90 4.75 11.56 -3.12
CA ILE A 90 3.96 12.64 -3.69
C ILE A 90 2.48 12.28 -3.48
N LEU A 91 1.73 13.11 -2.77
CA LEU A 91 0.28 12.92 -2.60
C LEU A 91 -0.42 12.92 -3.96
N PRO A 92 -1.42 12.07 -4.26
CA PRO A 92 -2.11 12.08 -5.55
C PRO A 92 -2.73 13.43 -5.91
N ALA A 93 -2.80 13.74 -7.22
CA ALA A 93 -3.36 15.00 -7.74
C ALA A 93 -4.90 14.96 -7.68
N THR A 94 -5.44 14.94 -6.47
CA THR A 94 -6.87 14.77 -6.17
C THR A 94 -7.28 15.73 -5.06
N VAL A 95 -8.59 15.81 -4.79
CA VAL A 95 -9.08 16.52 -3.62
C VAL A 95 -8.58 15.83 -2.34
N ARG A 96 -8.01 16.62 -1.42
CA ARG A 96 -7.56 16.16 -0.09
C ARG A 96 -8.76 16.00 0.86
N LYS A 97 -9.67 15.09 0.55
CA LYS A 97 -10.93 14.90 1.29
C LYS A 97 -11.38 13.45 1.31
N GLY A 98 -11.66 12.94 2.52
CA GLY A 98 -12.15 11.59 2.72
C GLY A 98 -11.09 10.57 2.34
N ILE A 99 -11.48 9.55 1.60
CA ILE A 99 -10.59 8.46 1.17
C ILE A 99 -10.25 8.62 -0.30
N VAL A 100 -8.96 8.53 -0.62
CA VAL A 100 -8.44 8.35 -1.97
C VAL A 100 -7.66 7.04 -2.02
N VAL A 101 -7.99 6.15 -2.95
CA VAL A 101 -7.30 4.88 -3.16
C VAL A 101 -6.58 4.94 -4.48
N ASN A 102 -5.26 4.83 -4.48
CA ASN A 102 -4.49 4.67 -5.71
C ASN A 102 -4.09 3.20 -5.87
N VAL A 103 -4.81 2.49 -6.73
CA VAL A 103 -4.58 1.05 -6.92
C VAL A 103 -3.22 0.76 -7.57
N ALA A 104 -2.64 1.73 -8.29
CA ALA A 104 -1.36 1.57 -8.97
C ALA A 104 -0.16 1.51 -8.02
N GLU A 105 -0.27 2.12 -6.85
CA GLU A 105 0.82 2.16 -5.85
C GLU A 105 0.45 1.42 -4.56
N MET A 106 -0.68 0.70 -4.55
CA MET A 106 -1.16 -0.06 -3.40
C MET A 106 -1.30 0.77 -2.12
N ARG A 107 -1.81 2.01 -2.25
CA ARG A 107 -2.04 2.90 -1.10
C ARG A 107 -3.46 3.44 -1.03
N LEU A 108 -3.93 3.57 0.21
CA LEU A 108 -5.12 4.32 0.60
C LEU A 108 -4.67 5.54 1.39
N TYR A 109 -5.17 6.71 1.00
CA TYR A 109 -4.98 8.00 1.65
C TYR A 109 -6.27 8.38 2.34
N TYR A 110 -6.25 8.54 3.66
CA TYR A 110 -7.34 9.11 4.41
C TYR A 110 -6.99 10.53 4.82
N TYR A 111 -7.90 11.46 4.52
CA TYR A 111 -7.85 12.86 4.94
C TYR A 111 -8.94 13.05 5.99
N PRO A 112 -8.61 12.93 7.29
CA PRO A 112 -9.60 13.07 8.36
C PRO A 112 -10.23 14.46 8.34
N PRO A 113 -11.54 14.58 8.61
CA PRO A 113 -12.19 15.89 8.73
C PRO A 113 -11.53 16.68 9.86
N ASP A 114 -11.42 18.01 9.68
CA ASP A 114 -10.90 18.95 10.67
C ASP A 114 -9.45 18.66 11.14
N SER A 115 -8.73 17.81 10.42
CA SER A 115 -7.30 17.56 10.61
C SER A 115 -6.49 18.19 9.49
N ASN A 116 -5.26 18.61 9.82
CA ASN A 116 -4.26 19.00 8.83
C ASN A 116 -3.26 17.85 8.58
N THR A 117 -3.77 16.63 8.46
CA THR A 117 -2.97 15.42 8.21
C THR A 117 -3.51 14.61 7.04
N VAL A 118 -2.65 13.74 6.53
CA VAL A 118 -3.01 12.62 5.66
C VAL A 118 -2.42 11.36 6.24
N GLU A 119 -3.25 10.33 6.34
CA GLU A 119 -2.87 9.03 6.83
C GLU A 119 -2.81 8.07 5.65
N VAL A 120 -1.70 7.36 5.52
CA VAL A 120 -1.42 6.50 4.37
C VAL A 120 -1.32 5.06 4.83
N PHE A 121 -2.15 4.23 4.21
CA PHE A 121 -2.29 2.82 4.52
C PHE A 121 -1.91 1.99 3.30
N PRO A 122 -1.08 0.96 3.46
CA PRO A 122 -0.84 0.01 2.39
C PRO A 122 -2.06 -0.90 2.20
N ILE A 123 -2.37 -1.24 0.96
CA ILE A 123 -3.56 -2.05 0.64
C ILE A 123 -3.23 -3.25 -0.24
N GLY A 124 -4.04 -4.30 -0.13
CA GLY A 124 -4.13 -5.36 -1.14
C GLY A 124 -5.35 -5.13 -2.03
N ILE A 125 -5.26 -5.49 -3.30
CA ILE A 125 -6.34 -5.28 -4.28
C ILE A 125 -6.72 -6.57 -5.02
N GLY A 126 -7.72 -6.46 -5.89
CA GLY A 126 -8.20 -7.54 -6.73
C GLY A 126 -7.13 -8.13 -7.66
N GLN A 127 -7.10 -9.45 -7.78
CA GLN A 127 -6.28 -10.14 -8.77
C GLN A 127 -6.64 -9.72 -10.21
N ALA A 128 -5.71 -9.87 -11.15
CA ALA A 128 -5.98 -9.64 -12.57
C ALA A 128 -7.18 -10.50 -13.02
N GLY A 129 -8.15 -9.89 -13.70
CA GLY A 129 -9.43 -10.51 -14.05
C GLY A 129 -10.53 -10.43 -12.98
N ARG A 130 -10.22 -9.90 -11.79
CA ARG A 130 -11.19 -9.55 -10.72
C ARG A 130 -10.79 -8.23 -10.10
N GLU A 131 -10.72 -7.22 -10.94
CA GLU A 131 -10.07 -5.97 -10.60
C GLU A 131 -10.89 -5.15 -9.60
N THR A 132 -10.17 -4.49 -8.72
CA THR A 132 -10.71 -3.36 -7.98
C THR A 132 -11.08 -2.25 -8.98
N PRO A 133 -12.23 -1.57 -8.82
CA PRO A 133 -12.66 -0.53 -9.76
C PRO A 133 -11.59 0.53 -9.95
N ARG A 134 -11.55 1.11 -11.14
CA ARG A 134 -10.65 2.22 -11.48
C ARG A 134 -11.49 3.45 -11.82
N ASN A 135 -11.00 4.64 -11.48
CA ASN A 135 -11.65 5.92 -11.78
C ASN A 135 -13.10 6.00 -11.31
N TRP A 136 -13.36 5.60 -10.06
CA TRP A 136 -14.70 5.56 -9.48
C TRP A 136 -14.77 6.43 -8.22
N VAL A 137 -15.79 7.30 -8.15
CA VAL A 137 -16.12 8.08 -6.95
C VAL A 137 -17.40 7.53 -6.35
N THR A 138 -17.37 7.32 -5.03
CA THR A 138 -18.45 6.77 -4.23
C THR A 138 -18.38 7.32 -2.80
N THR A 139 -19.13 6.74 -1.88
CA THR A 139 -19.14 7.07 -0.45
C THR A 139 -19.15 5.80 0.39
N VAL A 140 -18.71 5.91 1.64
CA VAL A 140 -18.96 4.88 2.65
C VAL A 140 -20.46 4.77 2.89
N GLU A 141 -21.07 3.66 2.52
CA GLU A 141 -22.52 3.41 2.67
C GLU A 141 -22.86 2.90 4.07
N ARG A 142 -22.03 2.00 4.60
CA ARG A 142 -22.19 1.40 5.93
C ARG A 142 -20.90 0.77 6.41
N LYS A 143 -20.83 0.51 7.71
CA LYS A 143 -19.73 -0.22 8.35
C LYS A 143 -20.30 -1.44 9.08
N GLN A 144 -19.55 -2.54 9.12
CA GLN A 144 -19.92 -3.74 9.85
C GLN A 144 -18.71 -4.32 10.59
N GLU A 145 -18.86 -4.43 11.91
CA GLU A 145 -18.00 -5.29 12.73
C GLU A 145 -18.39 -6.75 12.49
N ALA A 146 -17.40 -7.64 12.53
CA ALA A 146 -17.56 -9.07 12.36
C ALA A 146 -18.36 -9.39 11.06
N PRO A 147 -17.88 -8.99 9.88
CA PRO A 147 -18.60 -9.18 8.63
C PRO A 147 -18.77 -10.67 8.30
N THR A 148 -19.91 -11.04 7.74
CA THR A 148 -20.10 -12.35 7.09
C THR A 148 -19.67 -12.27 5.63
N TRP A 149 -19.16 -13.36 5.07
CA TRP A 149 -18.79 -13.41 3.66
C TRP A 149 -19.63 -14.41 2.88
N THR A 150 -20.22 -13.96 1.77
CA THR A 150 -20.93 -14.82 0.82
C THR A 150 -20.25 -14.69 -0.55
N PRO A 151 -19.54 -15.73 -1.03
CA PRO A 151 -18.90 -15.67 -2.33
C PRO A 151 -19.94 -15.47 -3.45
N THR A 152 -19.64 -14.60 -4.40
CA THR A 152 -20.54 -14.38 -5.54
C THR A 152 -20.68 -15.64 -6.38
N PRO A 153 -21.80 -15.83 -7.11
CA PRO A 153 -21.96 -16.97 -8.02
C PRO A 153 -20.81 -17.08 -9.02
N ASN A 154 -20.29 -15.95 -9.51
CA ASN A 154 -19.14 -15.93 -10.41
C ASN A 154 -17.87 -16.45 -9.73
N THR A 155 -17.58 -15.96 -8.52
CA THR A 155 -16.43 -16.42 -7.73
C THR A 155 -16.48 -17.93 -7.49
N ARG A 156 -17.66 -18.50 -7.15
CA ARG A 156 -17.81 -19.95 -6.96
C ARG A 156 -17.57 -20.75 -8.24
N ARG A 157 -18.13 -20.30 -9.38
CA ARG A 157 -17.92 -20.97 -10.68
C ARG A 157 -16.45 -21.07 -11.07
N GLU A 158 -15.69 -20.01 -10.83
CA GLU A 158 -14.26 -20.00 -11.17
C GLU A 158 -13.41 -20.88 -10.25
N TYR A 159 -13.76 -20.98 -8.96
CA TYR A 159 -13.11 -21.95 -8.07
C TYR A 159 -13.44 -23.39 -8.52
N ALA A 160 -14.70 -23.65 -8.88
CA ALA A 160 -15.11 -24.96 -9.38
C ALA A 160 -14.37 -25.38 -10.67
N LYS A 161 -14.07 -24.44 -11.57
CA LYS A 161 -13.23 -24.70 -12.77
C LYS A 161 -11.83 -25.22 -12.45
N ARG A 162 -11.31 -24.96 -11.25
CA ARG A 162 -10.00 -25.41 -10.76
C ARG A 162 -10.09 -26.64 -9.84
N GLY A 163 -11.28 -27.23 -9.70
CA GLY A 163 -11.52 -28.33 -8.78
C GLY A 163 -11.61 -27.90 -7.30
N GLU A 164 -11.68 -26.60 -7.02
CA GLU A 164 -11.79 -26.05 -5.67
C GLU A 164 -13.26 -25.75 -5.35
N SER A 165 -13.73 -26.11 -4.15
CA SER A 165 -15.06 -25.71 -3.67
C SER A 165 -14.94 -24.53 -2.72
N LEU A 166 -15.80 -23.53 -2.89
CA LEU A 166 -15.95 -22.44 -1.93
C LEU A 166 -17.22 -22.63 -1.09
N PRO A 167 -17.17 -22.36 0.22
CA PRO A 167 -18.36 -22.38 1.07
C PRO A 167 -19.42 -21.41 0.54
N ALA A 168 -20.69 -21.78 0.61
CA ALA A 168 -21.78 -20.91 0.18
C ALA A 168 -21.90 -19.66 1.07
N PHE A 169 -21.47 -19.77 2.32
CA PHE A 169 -21.51 -18.75 3.34
C PHE A 169 -20.36 -18.99 4.32
N VAL A 170 -19.69 -17.93 4.74
CA VAL A 170 -18.68 -17.95 5.80
C VAL A 170 -19.15 -17.02 6.91
N PRO A 171 -19.36 -17.55 8.13
CA PRO A 171 -19.78 -16.75 9.27
C PRO A 171 -18.69 -15.76 9.66
N ALA A 172 -19.04 -14.83 10.54
CA ALA A 172 -18.04 -14.00 11.19
C ALA A 172 -17.08 -14.86 12.03
N GLY A 173 -15.81 -14.45 12.13
CA GLY A 173 -14.81 -15.13 12.94
C GLY A 173 -13.41 -15.06 12.35
N PRO A 174 -12.42 -15.67 13.02
CA PRO A 174 -11.01 -15.65 12.60
C PRO A 174 -10.77 -16.20 11.19
N ASP A 175 -11.59 -17.16 10.74
CA ASP A 175 -11.45 -17.79 9.42
C ASP A 175 -12.15 -17.00 8.30
N ASN A 176 -12.80 -15.89 8.62
CA ASN A 176 -13.47 -15.08 7.61
C ASN A 176 -12.46 -14.29 6.78
N PRO A 177 -12.45 -14.42 5.44
CA PRO A 177 -11.47 -13.75 4.59
C PRO A 177 -11.64 -12.23 4.53
N MET A 178 -12.76 -11.69 5.02
CA MET A 178 -12.98 -10.26 5.18
C MET A 178 -12.35 -9.68 6.46
N GLY A 179 -11.80 -10.53 7.34
CA GLY A 179 -11.28 -10.12 8.64
C GLY A 179 -12.40 -9.68 9.60
N LEU A 180 -12.03 -8.86 10.58
CA LEU A 180 -12.92 -8.47 11.68
C LEU A 180 -13.77 -7.22 11.40
N TYR A 181 -13.42 -6.43 10.38
CA TYR A 181 -14.08 -5.15 10.09
C TYR A 181 -14.22 -4.94 8.59
N ALA A 182 -15.36 -4.37 8.18
CA ALA A 182 -15.62 -4.00 6.80
C ALA A 182 -16.32 -2.63 6.69
N ILE A 183 -15.90 -1.85 5.71
CA ILE A 183 -16.46 -0.56 5.30
C ILE A 183 -16.98 -0.74 3.87
N TYR A 184 -18.29 -0.72 3.68
CA TYR A 184 -18.91 -0.93 2.38
C TYR A 184 -19.01 0.39 1.61
N ILE A 185 -18.64 0.34 0.33
CA ILE A 185 -18.50 1.53 -0.53
C ILE A 185 -19.39 1.46 -1.78
N GLY A 186 -20.38 0.57 -1.78
CA GLY A 186 -21.33 0.36 -2.87
C GLY A 186 -20.92 -0.70 -3.89
N LYS A 187 -21.87 -1.09 -4.75
CA LYS A 187 -21.68 -2.08 -5.84
C LYS A 187 -21.00 -3.39 -5.39
N LEU A 188 -21.30 -3.85 -4.18
CA LEU A 188 -20.72 -5.05 -3.55
C LEU A 188 -19.23 -4.93 -3.17
N TYR A 189 -18.61 -3.75 -3.33
CA TYR A 189 -17.23 -3.51 -2.91
C TYR A 189 -17.15 -3.07 -1.45
N ALA A 190 -16.06 -3.48 -0.80
CA ALA A 190 -15.74 -3.10 0.55
C ALA A 190 -14.23 -2.84 0.71
N ILE A 191 -13.91 -2.01 1.68
CA ILE A 191 -12.60 -1.87 2.30
C ILE A 191 -12.66 -2.70 3.58
N HIS A 192 -11.81 -3.73 3.72
CA HIS A 192 -11.95 -4.71 4.80
C HIS A 192 -10.60 -5.28 5.25
N GLY A 193 -10.62 -6.04 6.35
CA GLY A 193 -9.44 -6.71 6.90
C GLY A 193 -9.04 -7.97 6.15
N THR A 194 -8.26 -8.82 6.80
CA THR A 194 -7.83 -10.10 6.24
C THR A 194 -7.54 -11.09 7.36
N ASN A 195 -7.82 -12.37 7.14
CA ASN A 195 -7.33 -13.44 8.02
C ASN A 195 -5.97 -14.01 7.58
N ALA A 196 -5.41 -13.51 6.47
CA ALA A 196 -4.12 -13.93 5.95
C ALA A 196 -2.99 -13.05 6.50
N ASN A 197 -1.83 -13.67 6.76
CA ASN A 197 -0.61 -13.00 7.22
C ASN A 197 0.20 -12.34 6.08
N PHE A 198 -0.34 -12.32 4.86
CA PHE A 198 0.25 -11.71 3.67
C PHE A 198 -0.86 -11.21 2.73
N GLY A 199 -0.48 -10.43 1.71
CA GLY A 199 -1.40 -9.99 0.66
C GLY A 199 -1.56 -8.48 0.54
N ILE A 200 -1.02 -7.71 1.50
CA ILE A 200 -0.99 -6.26 1.45
C ILE A 200 0.17 -5.81 0.55
N GLY A 201 -0.09 -4.88 -0.35
CA GLY A 201 0.80 -4.57 -1.47
C GLY A 201 0.72 -5.57 -2.63
N LEU A 202 -0.22 -6.53 -2.62
CA LEU A 202 -0.36 -7.54 -3.66
C LEU A 202 -1.77 -7.57 -4.29
N ARG A 203 -1.86 -8.18 -5.47
CA ARG A 203 -3.10 -8.41 -6.22
C ARG A 203 -3.68 -9.79 -5.91
N VAL A 204 -4.28 -9.95 -4.72
CA VAL A 204 -4.73 -11.26 -4.21
C VAL A 204 -6.24 -11.35 -3.93
N SER A 205 -6.96 -10.23 -3.91
CA SER A 205 -8.36 -10.21 -3.52
C SER A 205 -9.28 -10.59 -4.69
N GLN A 206 -10.57 -10.73 -4.39
CA GLN A 206 -11.63 -10.97 -5.38
C GLN A 206 -12.25 -9.67 -5.92
N GLY A 207 -11.59 -8.53 -5.74
CA GLY A 207 -11.99 -7.21 -6.21
C GLY A 207 -12.07 -6.14 -5.11
N CYS A 208 -12.28 -6.55 -3.86
CA CYS A 208 -12.30 -5.65 -2.71
C CYS A 208 -10.92 -5.14 -2.29
N ILE A 209 -10.88 -4.12 -1.45
CA ILE A 209 -9.65 -3.52 -0.92
C ILE A 209 -9.38 -4.15 0.46
N ARG A 210 -8.18 -4.70 0.65
CA ARG A 210 -7.75 -5.37 1.88
C ARG A 210 -6.75 -4.50 2.64
N LEU A 211 -6.83 -4.50 3.95
CA LEU A 211 -5.86 -3.89 4.86
C LEU A 211 -5.42 -4.88 5.94
N ARG A 212 -4.31 -4.58 6.62
CA ARG A 212 -3.92 -5.29 7.85
C ARG A 212 -4.94 -5.03 8.96
N ASN A 213 -4.89 -5.84 10.01
CA ASN A 213 -5.91 -5.87 11.06
C ASN A 213 -6.02 -4.53 11.81
N ASP A 214 -4.88 -3.96 12.20
CA ASP A 214 -4.85 -2.70 12.94
C ASP A 214 -5.26 -1.52 12.04
N ASP A 215 -4.80 -1.53 10.79
CA ASP A 215 -5.16 -0.54 9.77
C ASP A 215 -6.67 -0.50 9.50
N ILE A 216 -7.31 -1.65 9.26
CA ILE A 216 -8.77 -1.67 9.04
C ILE A 216 -9.53 -1.28 10.30
N LYS A 217 -9.05 -1.68 11.49
CA LYS A 217 -9.69 -1.29 12.76
C LYS A 217 -9.66 0.22 12.92
N TYR A 218 -8.50 0.83 12.68
CA TYR A 218 -8.34 2.27 12.72
C TYR A 218 -9.32 2.96 11.76
N LEU A 219 -9.36 2.55 10.49
CA LEU A 219 -10.29 3.14 9.52
C LEU A 219 -11.75 2.92 9.93
N PHE A 220 -12.08 1.75 10.48
CA PHE A 220 -13.43 1.46 10.93
C PHE A 220 -13.88 2.40 12.05
N ASP A 221 -13.01 2.71 12.99
CA ASP A 221 -13.31 3.62 14.10
C ASP A 221 -13.40 5.08 13.63
N ASN A 222 -12.47 5.50 12.77
CA ASN A 222 -12.23 6.92 12.47
C ASN A 222 -12.90 7.43 11.19
N VAL A 223 -13.39 6.56 10.30
CA VAL A 223 -14.06 6.96 9.05
C VAL A 223 -15.58 6.98 9.26
N PRO A 224 -16.25 8.15 9.17
CA PRO A 224 -17.70 8.23 9.25
C PRO A 224 -18.40 7.59 8.04
N VAL A 225 -19.64 7.12 8.24
CA VAL A 225 -20.54 6.80 7.12
C VAL A 225 -20.84 8.09 6.34
N GLY A 226 -20.93 7.99 5.02
CA GLY A 226 -21.04 9.14 4.11
C GLY A 226 -19.70 9.73 3.68
N THR A 227 -18.57 9.30 4.25
CA THR A 227 -17.24 9.74 3.82
C THR A 227 -17.02 9.47 2.34
N ARG A 228 -16.55 10.47 1.59
CA ARG A 228 -16.22 10.35 0.17
C ARG A 228 -15.10 9.33 -0.03
N VAL A 229 -15.23 8.49 -1.05
CA VAL A 229 -14.21 7.53 -1.49
C VAL A 229 -13.95 7.75 -2.99
N GLN A 230 -12.70 7.91 -3.38
CA GLN A 230 -12.30 8.00 -4.78
C GLN A 230 -11.21 6.99 -5.09
N ILE A 231 -11.42 6.16 -6.11
CA ILE A 231 -10.43 5.19 -6.58
C ILE A 231 -9.83 5.69 -7.89
N ILE A 232 -8.50 5.75 -7.96
CA ILE A 232 -7.70 6.20 -9.09
C ILE A 232 -6.65 5.15 -9.46
N ASP A 233 -6.13 5.25 -10.69
CA ASP A 233 -5.06 4.41 -11.22
C ASP A 233 -3.95 5.33 -11.78
N GLN A 234 -3.03 5.74 -10.90
CA GLN A 234 -1.94 6.68 -11.21
C GLN A 234 -0.58 6.08 -10.83
N PRO A 235 0.05 5.28 -11.71
CA PRO A 235 1.39 4.72 -11.47
C PRO A 235 2.49 5.78 -11.56
N VAL A 236 2.20 6.95 -12.15
CA VAL A 236 3.14 8.07 -12.24
C VAL A 236 2.54 9.29 -11.57
N LYS A 237 3.23 9.83 -10.58
CA LYS A 237 2.89 11.09 -9.92
C LYS A 237 4.04 12.06 -10.08
N TYR A 238 3.73 13.34 -10.24
CA TYR A 238 4.73 14.39 -10.34
C TYR A 238 4.20 15.68 -9.72
N THR A 239 5.12 16.54 -9.31
CA THR A 239 4.82 17.82 -8.67
C THR A 239 5.94 18.84 -8.92
N THR A 240 5.58 20.11 -9.05
CA THR A 240 6.51 21.23 -8.88
C THR A 240 6.22 21.82 -7.52
N GLU A 241 7.19 21.78 -6.62
CA GLU A 241 7.07 22.26 -5.26
C GLU A 241 7.24 23.79 -5.20
N PRO A 242 6.82 24.45 -4.11
CA PRO A 242 6.86 25.92 -3.99
C PRO A 242 8.26 26.53 -4.16
N ASP A 243 9.32 25.77 -3.91
CA ASP A 243 10.72 26.17 -4.11
C ASP A 243 11.20 26.03 -5.57
N GLY A 244 10.31 25.63 -6.48
CA GLY A 244 10.61 25.37 -7.89
C GLY A 244 11.16 23.96 -8.17
N SER A 245 11.43 23.16 -7.14
CA SER A 245 11.92 21.80 -7.32
C SER A 245 10.86 20.91 -8.00
N LYS A 246 11.29 20.05 -8.91
CA LYS A 246 10.43 19.17 -9.71
C LYS A 246 10.68 17.74 -9.30
N TRP A 247 9.63 17.01 -8.98
CA TRP A 247 9.70 15.64 -8.49
C TRP A 247 8.85 14.70 -9.32
N LEU A 248 9.33 13.47 -9.46
CA LEU A 248 8.68 12.40 -10.19
C LEU A 248 8.73 11.11 -9.36
N GLU A 249 7.59 10.47 -9.16
CA GLU A 249 7.44 9.18 -8.47
C GLU A 249 6.79 8.20 -9.45
N VAL A 250 7.40 7.03 -9.59
CA VAL A 250 7.04 6.05 -10.63
C VAL A 250 6.95 4.67 -10.00
N HIS A 251 5.78 4.05 -10.11
CA HIS A 251 5.49 2.68 -9.70
C HIS A 251 5.31 1.77 -10.93
N GLU A 252 5.37 0.47 -10.71
CA GLU A 252 5.00 -0.50 -11.73
C GLU A 252 3.47 -0.42 -12.03
N PRO A 253 3.05 -0.25 -13.29
CA PRO A 253 1.63 -0.23 -13.63
C PRO A 253 0.94 -1.56 -13.34
N LEU A 254 -0.35 -1.50 -13.03
CA LEU A 254 -1.18 -2.70 -12.98
C LEU A 254 -1.24 -3.37 -14.36
N SER A 255 -0.90 -4.67 -14.40
CA SER A 255 -1.12 -5.47 -15.61
C SER A 255 -2.59 -5.47 -16.02
N ARG A 256 -2.83 -5.35 -17.33
CA ARG A 256 -4.15 -5.10 -17.92
C ARG A 256 -4.96 -6.38 -18.15
N ASN A 257 -4.29 -7.52 -18.13
CA ASN A 257 -4.88 -8.83 -18.35
C ASN A 257 -4.02 -9.91 -17.68
N ARG A 258 -4.51 -11.16 -17.69
CA ARG A 258 -3.82 -12.29 -17.09
C ARG A 258 -2.47 -12.60 -17.76
N ALA A 259 -2.39 -12.49 -19.09
CA ALA A 259 -1.15 -12.75 -19.81
C ALA A 259 -0.03 -11.78 -19.43
N GLU A 260 -0.34 -10.49 -19.27
CA GLU A 260 0.61 -9.51 -18.75
C GLU A 260 0.96 -9.75 -17.27
N TYR A 261 0.00 -10.21 -16.46
CA TYR A 261 0.25 -10.55 -15.07
C TYR A 261 1.21 -11.73 -14.90
N GLU A 262 1.13 -12.72 -15.80
CA GLU A 262 1.95 -13.95 -15.77
C GLU A 262 3.26 -13.80 -16.57
N SER A 263 3.54 -12.62 -17.12
CA SER A 263 4.72 -12.35 -17.94
C SER A 263 5.81 -11.62 -17.17
N ASP A 264 7.07 -11.91 -17.49
CA ASP A 264 8.23 -11.16 -16.99
C ASP A 264 8.43 -9.81 -17.72
N ARG A 265 7.57 -9.47 -18.70
CA ARG A 265 7.67 -8.22 -19.45
C ARG A 265 7.12 -7.06 -18.63
N LYS A 266 7.87 -5.96 -18.58
CA LYS A 266 7.39 -4.71 -17.98
C LYS A 266 6.12 -4.21 -18.66
N VAL A 267 5.12 -3.88 -17.86
CA VAL A 267 3.90 -3.23 -18.33
C VAL A 267 4.25 -1.81 -18.81
N PRO A 268 3.78 -1.38 -20.00
CA PRO A 268 4.03 -0.01 -20.47
C PRO A 268 3.43 1.03 -19.52
N LEU A 269 4.19 2.09 -19.23
CA LEU A 269 3.69 3.22 -18.44
C LEU A 269 2.67 4.05 -19.24
N PRO A 270 1.58 4.54 -18.63
CA PRO A 270 0.69 5.47 -19.27
C PRO A 270 1.36 6.85 -19.38
N VAL A 271 1.95 7.15 -20.55
CA VAL A 271 2.55 8.47 -20.81
C VAL A 271 1.49 9.43 -21.32
N THR A 272 0.95 10.25 -20.42
CA THR A 272 -0.03 11.29 -20.77
C THR A 272 0.64 12.51 -21.42
N PRO A 273 -0.08 13.32 -22.21
CA PRO A 273 0.45 14.59 -22.73
C PRO A 273 0.98 15.51 -21.63
N SER A 274 0.29 15.58 -20.49
CA SER A 274 0.72 16.39 -19.34
C SER A 274 2.01 15.88 -18.70
N LEU A 275 2.17 14.56 -18.54
CA LEU A 275 3.43 13.98 -18.08
C LEU A 275 4.56 14.28 -19.05
N ARG A 276 4.31 14.12 -20.37
CA ARG A 276 5.30 14.42 -21.40
C ARG A 276 5.72 15.89 -21.37
N ALA A 277 4.77 16.81 -21.22
CA ALA A 277 5.05 18.23 -21.09
C ALA A 277 5.86 18.53 -19.82
N PHE A 278 5.54 17.86 -18.70
CA PHE A 278 6.26 18.02 -17.45
C PHE A 278 7.72 17.57 -17.55
N ILE A 279 7.99 16.35 -18.04
CA ILE A 279 9.36 15.79 -18.09
C ILE A 279 10.24 16.42 -19.17
N ASN A 280 9.65 17.08 -20.17
CA ASN A 280 10.37 17.85 -21.19
C ASN A 280 10.30 19.37 -20.93
N GLY A 281 9.82 19.77 -19.75
CA GLY A 281 9.67 21.16 -19.37
C GLY A 281 11.01 21.84 -19.10
N GLN A 282 10.97 23.17 -18.95
CA GLN A 282 12.13 23.93 -18.51
C GLN A 282 12.59 23.47 -17.12
N GLU A 283 13.90 23.56 -16.87
CA GLU A 283 14.54 23.21 -15.59
C GLU A 283 14.33 21.75 -15.16
N VAL A 284 14.12 20.84 -16.13
CA VAL A 284 14.10 19.39 -15.92
C VAL A 284 15.38 18.76 -16.49
N ASP A 285 16.01 17.91 -15.68
CA ASP A 285 16.99 16.93 -16.14
C ASP A 285 16.24 15.74 -16.77
N VAL A 286 16.14 15.77 -18.11
CA VAL A 286 15.45 14.76 -18.91
C VAL A 286 16.07 13.36 -18.72
N ASN A 287 17.38 13.26 -18.51
CA ASN A 287 18.04 11.97 -18.30
C ASN A 287 17.62 11.37 -16.96
N ARG A 288 17.56 12.18 -15.89
CA ARG A 288 17.04 11.74 -14.59
C ARG A 288 15.58 11.36 -14.64
N ALA A 289 14.75 12.14 -15.36
CA ALA A 289 13.35 11.80 -15.55
C ALA A 289 13.18 10.46 -16.28
N ASN A 290 13.93 10.24 -17.37
CA ASN A 290 13.91 8.97 -18.11
C ASN A 290 14.41 7.81 -17.25
N ALA A 291 15.45 8.01 -16.44
CA ALA A 291 15.93 7.01 -15.51
C ALA A 291 14.84 6.62 -14.50
N ALA A 292 14.15 7.59 -13.89
CA ALA A 292 13.04 7.31 -12.96
C ALA A 292 11.90 6.51 -13.63
N LEU A 293 11.53 6.86 -14.88
CA LEU A 293 10.54 6.12 -15.66
C LEU A 293 10.95 4.67 -15.97
N GLN A 294 12.26 4.41 -16.10
CA GLN A 294 12.79 3.08 -16.34
C GLN A 294 12.94 2.26 -15.05
N HIS A 295 13.45 2.89 -13.99
CA HIS A 295 13.73 2.25 -12.70
C HIS A 295 12.47 1.89 -11.92
N ARG A 296 11.47 2.78 -11.88
CA ARG A 296 10.18 2.54 -11.21
C ARG A 296 10.34 2.14 -9.74
N SER A 297 11.15 2.88 -8.99
CA SER A 297 11.50 2.57 -7.60
C SER A 297 10.37 2.81 -6.60
N GLY A 298 9.24 3.37 -7.03
CA GLY A 298 8.14 3.77 -6.14
C GLY A 298 8.50 4.92 -5.19
N MET A 299 9.66 5.56 -5.37
CA MET A 299 10.14 6.68 -4.55
C MET A 299 10.18 7.98 -5.36
N PRO A 300 9.84 9.13 -4.75
CA PRO A 300 10.04 10.43 -5.38
C PRO A 300 11.51 10.68 -5.71
N VAL A 301 11.77 11.07 -6.96
CA VAL A 301 13.07 11.47 -7.45
C VAL A 301 12.99 12.93 -7.87
N GLN A 302 13.85 13.77 -7.31
CA GLN A 302 14.00 15.14 -7.81
C GLN A 302 14.55 15.07 -9.23
N ILE A 303 13.95 15.79 -10.17
CA ILE A 303 14.34 15.83 -11.57
C ILE A 303 14.68 17.25 -12.03
N SER A 304 14.85 18.20 -11.11
CA SER A 304 15.30 19.55 -11.43
C SER A 304 16.72 19.58 -11.99
N SER A 305 16.95 20.38 -13.03
CA SER A 305 18.29 20.65 -13.57
C SER A 305 19.21 21.22 -12.47
N GLY A 306 20.45 20.73 -12.37
CA GLY A 306 21.44 21.24 -11.40
C GLY A 306 21.37 20.63 -9.99
N SER A 307 20.39 19.77 -9.67
CA SER A 307 20.42 19.00 -8.42
C SER A 307 21.51 17.91 -8.49
N ARG A 308 22.43 17.85 -7.52
CA ARG A 308 23.38 16.73 -7.36
C ARG A 308 22.73 15.62 -6.52
N GLN A 309 22.86 14.36 -6.92
CA GLN A 309 22.57 13.22 -6.03
C GLN A 309 23.58 13.22 -4.88
N MET A 310 23.09 13.17 -3.64
CA MET A 310 23.86 12.56 -2.56
C MET A 310 23.49 11.08 -2.59
N PHE A 311 24.48 10.25 -2.92
CA PHE A 311 24.38 8.78 -2.91
C PHE A 311 24.44 8.25 -1.48
#